data_AF-G8BI52-F1
#
_entry.id   AF-G8BI52-F1
#
_cell.length_a   1.000
_cell.length_b   1.000
_cell.length_c   1.000
_cell.angle_alpha   90.00
_cell.angle_beta   90.00
_cell.angle_gamma   90.00
#
_symmetry.space_group_name_H-M   'P 1'
#
loop_
_entity.id
_entity.type
_entity.pdbx_description
1 polymer ?
#
loop_
_entity_poly.entity_id
_entity_poly.type
_entity_poly.pdbx_seq_one_letter_code
_entity_poly.pdbx_strand_id
1 'polypeptide(L)'
;MNQVPKSPISSKVVTETSPPTSPSQHHPQSSTLASPLSPSSPKPEQNHGIHVDESNTQQPQPRPQTKQRKPQTAEEYAHQLSLWRSSGPQINTETWLFEDVDKLNPIQSKVDSAKLLHACEKAYYLRDWNKCLELCNLGAELFDVELDEVGDAMKQELQLTSRRKRLGKKHERSVVDLYDIKQRCLSRINEGKLEEANPTVN
;
A
#
# COMPACT_ATOMS: atom_id res chain seq x y z
N MET A 1 6.98 75.84 -6.51
CA MET A 1 8.15 75.83 -7.43
C MET A 1 8.66 74.38 -7.44
N ASN A 2 8.16 73.50 -8.32
CA ASN A 2 8.60 73.25 -9.71
C ASN A 2 10.14 73.03 -9.75
N GLN A 3 10.72 71.88 -10.09
CA GLN A 3 10.41 71.01 -11.23
C GLN A 3 10.88 69.54 -11.03
N VAL A 4 10.12 68.63 -11.66
CA VAL A 4 10.47 67.25 -12.04
C VAL A 4 11.27 67.26 -13.34
N PRO A 5 12.28 66.39 -13.55
CA PRO A 5 12.73 66.04 -14.89
C PRO A 5 11.97 64.83 -15.43
N LYS A 6 11.34 65.01 -16.60
CA LYS A 6 10.74 63.97 -17.45
C LYS A 6 11.74 63.54 -18.53
N SER A 7 11.94 62.21 -18.63
CA SER A 7 12.04 61.35 -19.83
C SER A 7 13.14 61.62 -20.91
N PRO A 8 13.55 60.63 -21.74
CA PRO A 8 12.68 60.00 -22.74
C PRO A 8 12.78 58.46 -22.87
N ILE A 9 11.68 57.91 -23.37
CA ILE A 9 11.55 56.60 -24.02
C ILE A 9 12.20 56.68 -25.41
N SER A 10 12.95 55.65 -25.84
CA SER A 10 13.07 55.34 -27.27
C SER A 10 13.24 53.85 -27.50
N SER A 11 12.33 53.34 -28.33
CA SER A 11 12.08 51.96 -28.73
C SER A 11 13.17 51.39 -29.64
N LYS A 12 13.31 50.06 -29.65
CA LYS A 12 13.32 49.26 -30.89
C LYS A 12 13.10 47.77 -30.61
N VAL A 13 11.99 47.28 -31.17
CA VAL A 13 11.64 45.89 -31.45
C VAL A 13 12.39 45.45 -32.71
N VAL A 14 13.03 44.28 -32.71
CA VAL A 14 13.18 43.35 -33.86
C VAL A 14 13.40 41.93 -33.28
N THR A 15 12.39 41.06 -33.25
CA THR A 15 12.01 40.01 -34.22
C THR A 15 12.86 38.72 -34.17
N GLU A 16 12.14 37.62 -33.91
CA GLU A 16 12.34 36.21 -34.27
C GLU A 16 13.75 35.61 -34.41
N THR A 17 13.95 34.48 -33.72
CA THR A 17 14.52 33.30 -34.38
C THR A 17 13.89 32.03 -33.79
N SER A 18 13.08 31.39 -34.63
CA SER A 18 12.42 30.09 -34.44
C SER A 18 13.41 28.92 -34.49
N PRO A 19 13.00 27.70 -34.05
CA PRO A 19 13.89 26.56 -33.76
C PRO A 19 14.25 25.76 -35.03
N PRO A 20 15.29 24.91 -35.01
CA PRO A 20 15.60 24.07 -36.16
C PRO A 20 14.77 22.77 -36.15
N THR A 21 13.92 22.62 -37.17
CA THR A 21 13.33 21.34 -37.59
C THR A 21 14.17 20.68 -38.70
N SER A 22 14.35 19.37 -38.53
CA SER A 22 14.81 18.26 -39.37
C SER A 22 15.05 18.41 -40.88
N PRO A 23 15.76 17.42 -41.45
CA PRO A 23 15.25 16.70 -42.61
C PRO A 23 15.05 15.19 -42.35
N SER A 24 13.91 14.73 -42.83
CA SER A 24 13.48 13.33 -42.95
C SER A 24 14.07 12.71 -44.21
N GLN A 25 14.52 11.44 -44.19
CA GLN A 25 14.03 10.40 -45.11
C GLN A 25 14.65 8.99 -44.91
N HIS A 26 13.74 8.01 -44.94
CA HIS A 26 13.86 6.58 -45.27
C HIS A 26 14.32 5.51 -44.23
N HIS A 27 13.28 4.86 -43.70
CA HIS A 27 13.13 3.47 -43.22
C HIS A 27 13.86 2.39 -44.04
N PRO A 28 14.21 1.23 -43.41
CA PRO A 28 13.27 0.11 -43.44
C PRO A 28 12.95 -0.52 -42.07
N GLN A 29 11.73 -1.03 -42.01
CA GLN A 29 11.09 -1.75 -40.91
C GLN A 29 11.81 -3.04 -40.57
N SER A 30 12.00 -3.31 -39.28
CA SER A 30 11.97 -4.68 -38.76
C SER A 30 11.15 -4.70 -37.49
N SER A 31 9.98 -5.31 -37.61
CA SER A 31 8.97 -5.49 -36.58
C SER A 31 9.35 -6.68 -35.71
N THR A 32 9.64 -6.48 -34.42
CA THR A 32 9.55 -7.55 -33.41
C THR A 32 8.33 -7.29 -32.56
N LEU A 33 7.19 -7.79 -33.02
CA LEU A 33 5.98 -7.95 -32.23
C LEU A 33 6.23 -9.05 -31.20
N ALA A 34 6.34 -8.67 -29.92
CA ALA A 34 6.23 -9.61 -28.82
C ALA A 34 4.74 -9.97 -28.66
N SER A 35 4.37 -11.15 -29.16
CA SER A 35 3.03 -11.73 -29.03
C SER A 35 2.66 -11.99 -27.56
N PRO A 36 1.47 -11.59 -27.08
CA PRO A 36 0.92 -12.18 -25.87
C PRO A 36 0.39 -13.59 -26.17
N LEU A 37 0.87 -14.56 -25.38
CA LEU A 37 0.44 -15.95 -25.38
C LEU A 37 -1.10 -16.06 -25.26
N SER A 38 -1.72 -16.70 -26.24
CA SER A 38 -3.10 -17.18 -26.17
C SER A 38 -3.11 -18.60 -25.59
N PRO A 39 -3.90 -18.91 -24.55
CA PRO A 39 -4.16 -20.31 -24.20
C PRO A 39 -5.31 -20.85 -25.07
N SER A 40 -4.96 -21.77 -25.98
CA SER A 40 -5.91 -22.66 -26.65
C SER A 40 -6.20 -23.87 -25.75
N SER A 41 -7.48 -24.10 -25.45
CA SER A 41 -8.12 -25.44 -25.48
C SER A 41 -9.62 -25.32 -25.12
N PRO A 42 -10.55 -25.73 -26.01
CA PRO A 42 -11.94 -25.96 -25.64
C PRO A 42 -12.14 -27.36 -25.03
N LYS A 43 -13.05 -27.47 -24.04
CA LYS A 43 -13.58 -28.75 -23.54
C LYS A 43 -15.05 -28.91 -24.01
N PRO A 44 -15.52 -30.17 -24.13
CA PRO A 44 -16.50 -30.57 -25.13
C PRO A 44 -17.96 -30.33 -24.75
N GLU A 45 -18.78 -30.32 -25.80
CA GLU A 45 -20.25 -30.35 -25.83
C GLU A 45 -20.88 -31.34 -24.85
N GLN A 46 -21.94 -30.89 -24.17
CA GLN A 46 -23.07 -31.75 -23.83
C GLN A 46 -24.38 -31.05 -24.19
N ASN A 47 -24.99 -31.61 -25.24
CA ASN A 47 -26.36 -31.47 -25.72
C ASN A 47 -27.38 -31.61 -24.60
N HIS A 48 -28.29 -30.64 -24.41
CA HIS A 48 -29.64 -30.87 -23.88
C HIS A 48 -30.63 -29.84 -24.48
N GLY A 49 -31.62 -30.36 -25.22
CA GLY A 49 -33.02 -29.93 -25.15
C GLY A 49 -33.41 -28.63 -25.87
N ILE A 50 -34.07 -28.80 -27.02
CA ILE A 50 -34.95 -27.80 -27.61
C ILE A 50 -36.12 -27.58 -26.62
N HIS A 51 -36.21 -26.38 -26.04
CA HIS A 51 -37.44 -25.87 -25.43
C HIS A 51 -37.78 -24.55 -26.10
N VAL A 52 -38.76 -24.59 -26.99
CA VAL A 52 -39.53 -23.44 -27.44
C VAL A 52 -40.44 -23.04 -26.28
N ASP A 53 -40.18 -21.88 -25.66
CA ASP A 53 -41.26 -20.92 -25.37
C ASP A 53 -40.73 -19.55 -24.93
N GLU A 54 -41.55 -18.56 -25.26
CA GLU A 54 -41.72 -17.24 -24.65
C GLU A 54 -40.65 -16.15 -24.76
N SER A 55 -41.04 -15.14 -25.54
CA SER A 55 -40.61 -13.74 -25.63
C SER A 55 -40.18 -13.12 -24.29
N ASN A 56 -38.93 -13.34 -23.88
CA ASN A 56 -38.32 -12.56 -22.80
C ASN A 56 -37.47 -11.45 -23.42
N THR A 57 -38.03 -10.25 -23.52
CA THR A 57 -37.33 -9.02 -23.88
C THR A 57 -36.30 -8.70 -22.80
N GLN A 58 -35.14 -9.36 -22.84
CA GLN A 58 -33.99 -8.98 -22.02
C GLN A 58 -33.52 -7.61 -22.49
N GLN A 59 -33.80 -6.59 -21.69
CA GLN A 59 -33.13 -5.31 -21.82
C GLN A 59 -31.62 -5.53 -21.79
N PRO A 60 -30.84 -4.97 -22.73
CA PRO A 60 -29.39 -5.10 -22.71
C PRO A 60 -28.86 -4.48 -21.42
N GLN A 61 -28.24 -5.31 -20.58
CA GLN A 61 -27.55 -4.87 -19.38
C GLN A 61 -26.52 -3.79 -19.76
N PRO A 62 -26.45 -2.66 -19.03
CA PRO A 62 -25.49 -1.62 -19.33
C PRO A 62 -24.08 -2.19 -19.23
N ARG A 63 -23.29 -2.04 -20.30
CA ARG A 63 -21.88 -2.42 -20.30
C ARG A 63 -21.18 -1.71 -19.13
N PRO A 64 -20.40 -2.44 -18.30
CA PRO A 64 -19.69 -1.82 -17.20
C PRO A 64 -18.74 -0.75 -17.75
N GLN A 65 -18.91 0.48 -17.30
CA GLN A 65 -17.99 1.56 -17.65
C GLN A 65 -16.58 1.19 -17.17
N THR A 66 -15.62 1.22 -18.09
CA THR A 66 -14.22 1.00 -17.78
C THR A 66 -13.76 2.12 -16.86
N LYS A 67 -13.35 1.79 -15.64
CA LYS A 67 -12.85 2.79 -14.68
C LYS A 67 -11.60 3.45 -15.28
N GLN A 68 -11.74 4.69 -15.74
CA GLN A 68 -10.59 5.50 -16.14
C GLN A 68 -9.83 5.94 -14.89
N ARG A 69 -8.51 5.81 -14.92
CA ARG A 69 -7.64 6.32 -13.87
C ARG A 69 -7.57 7.84 -13.97
N LYS A 70 -7.59 8.52 -12.83
CA LYS A 70 -7.38 9.97 -12.79
C LYS A 70 -5.94 10.26 -13.24
N PRO A 71 -5.70 11.16 -14.20
CA PRO A 71 -4.36 11.56 -14.56
C PRO A 71 -3.73 12.34 -13.41
N GLN A 72 -2.40 12.24 -13.29
CA GLN A 72 -1.64 13.03 -12.34
C GLN A 72 -1.63 14.50 -12.77
N THR A 73 -1.80 15.42 -11.82
CA THR A 73 -1.71 16.86 -12.11
C THR A 73 -0.26 17.35 -12.14
N ALA A 74 -0.02 18.52 -12.75
CA ALA A 74 1.33 19.10 -12.80
C ALA A 74 1.85 19.46 -11.39
N GLU A 75 0.96 19.86 -10.49
CA GLU A 75 1.28 20.17 -9.09
C GLU A 75 1.69 18.91 -8.33
N GLU A 76 0.97 17.80 -8.51
CA GLU A 76 1.31 16.50 -7.91
C GLU A 76 2.67 16.00 -8.38
N TYR A 77 2.97 16.14 -9.67
CA TYR A 77 4.27 15.79 -10.23
C TYR A 77 5.40 16.67 -9.67
N ALA A 78 5.20 17.99 -9.64
CA ALA A 78 6.18 18.92 -9.09
C ALA A 78 6.48 18.63 -7.61
N HIS A 79 5.44 18.31 -6.83
CA HIS A 79 5.59 17.91 -5.43
C HIS A 79 6.40 16.61 -5.28
N GLN A 80 6.08 15.57 -6.06
CA GLN A 80 6.85 14.31 -6.06
C GLN A 80 8.31 14.51 -6.45
N LEU A 81 8.57 15.34 -7.46
CA LEU A 81 9.94 15.64 -7.89
C LEU A 81 10.71 16.42 -6.82
N SER A 82 10.05 17.34 -6.11
CA SER A 82 10.63 18.04 -4.96
C SER A 82 10.98 17.08 -3.82
N LEU A 83 10.09 16.14 -3.49
CA LEU A 83 10.36 15.09 -2.52
C LEU A 83 11.55 14.23 -2.95
N TRP A 84 11.56 13.73 -4.18
CA TRP A 84 12.66 12.94 -4.71
C TRP A 84 14.01 13.65 -4.62
N ARG A 85 14.06 14.95 -4.95
CA ARG A 85 15.29 15.74 -4.87
C ARG A 85 15.74 16.03 -3.44
N SER A 86 14.82 16.10 -2.49
CA SER A 86 15.13 16.45 -1.09
C SER A 86 15.46 15.24 -0.23
N SER A 87 14.64 14.19 -0.27
CA SER A 87 14.85 12.97 0.53
C SER A 87 15.62 11.88 -0.21
N GLY A 88 15.66 11.92 -1.54
CA GLY A 88 16.17 10.82 -2.36
C GLY A 88 15.24 9.60 -2.37
N PRO A 89 15.67 8.51 -3.04
CA PRO A 89 14.97 7.23 -2.98
C PRO A 89 15.07 6.62 -1.57
N GLN A 90 13.99 5.98 -1.14
CA GLN A 90 13.98 5.15 0.06
C GLN A 90 14.90 3.93 -0.18
N ILE A 91 15.93 3.76 0.65
CA ILE A 91 16.77 2.55 0.66
C ILE A 91 16.31 1.67 1.81
N ASN A 92 15.81 0.47 1.49
CA ASN A 92 15.43 -0.51 2.51
C ASN A 92 16.68 -1.23 3.02
N THR A 93 17.22 -0.74 4.12
CA THR A 93 18.32 -1.36 4.87
C THR A 93 17.83 -2.61 5.61
N GLU A 94 18.73 -3.40 6.19
CA GLU A 94 18.31 -4.53 7.02
C GLU A 94 17.44 -4.06 8.20
N THR A 95 17.76 -2.92 8.81
CA THR A 95 17.07 -2.36 9.98
C THR A 95 15.84 -1.53 9.66
N TRP A 96 15.51 -1.31 8.38
CA TRP A 96 14.51 -0.33 7.94
C TRP A 96 13.12 -0.46 8.61
N LEU A 97 12.73 -1.69 8.96
CA LEU A 97 11.46 -1.95 9.66
C LEU A 97 11.45 -1.42 11.10
N PHE A 98 12.61 -1.32 11.74
CA PHE A 98 12.77 -0.84 13.12
C PHE A 98 13.07 0.66 13.22
N GLU A 99 13.27 1.33 12.08
CA GLU A 99 13.58 2.76 12.02
C GLU A 99 12.30 3.60 12.12
N ASP A 100 12.34 4.67 12.94
CA ASP A 100 11.27 5.67 13.11
C ASP A 100 9.88 5.06 13.45
N VAL A 101 9.84 3.92 14.15
CA VAL A 101 8.59 3.23 14.49
C VAL A 101 7.73 4.06 15.46
N ASP A 102 8.37 4.86 16.30
CA ASP A 102 7.76 5.80 17.25
C ASP A 102 7.02 6.96 16.57
N LYS A 103 7.35 7.26 15.31
CA LYS A 103 6.74 8.36 14.53
C LYS A 103 5.56 7.91 13.66
N LEU A 104 5.21 6.64 13.71
CA LEU A 104 4.14 6.07 12.89
C LEU A 104 2.76 6.56 13.33
N ASN A 105 1.84 6.69 12.38
CA ASN A 105 0.44 6.98 12.66
C ASN A 105 -0.46 5.86 12.10
N PRO A 106 -0.52 4.70 12.78
CA PRO A 106 -1.20 3.52 12.26
C PRO A 106 -2.73 3.67 12.24
N ILE A 107 -3.29 4.66 12.94
CA ILE A 107 -4.72 5.00 12.93
C ILE A 107 -5.13 5.70 11.62
N GLN A 108 -4.22 6.46 11.00
CA GLN A 108 -4.51 7.19 9.76
C GLN A 108 -3.89 6.52 8.52
N SER A 109 -2.78 5.81 8.69
CA SER A 109 -2.02 5.18 7.62
C SER A 109 -2.03 3.66 7.73
N LYS A 110 -2.63 3.00 6.75
CA LYS A 110 -2.55 1.53 6.61
C LYS A 110 -1.12 1.05 6.38
N VAL A 111 -0.30 1.86 5.74
CA VAL A 111 1.12 1.55 5.49
C VAL A 111 1.88 1.53 6.81
N ASP A 112 1.59 2.51 7.69
CA ASP A 112 2.22 2.61 9.00
C ASP A 112 1.78 1.46 9.91
N SER A 113 0.48 1.13 9.89
CA SER A 113 -0.04 -0.05 10.58
C SER A 113 0.64 -1.34 10.11
N ALA A 114 0.86 -1.50 8.80
CA ALA A 114 1.56 -2.65 8.26
C ALA A 114 3.04 -2.67 8.65
N LYS A 115 3.73 -1.52 8.59
CA LYS A 115 5.14 -1.40 9.00
C LYS A 115 5.33 -1.83 10.45
N LEU A 116 4.49 -1.33 11.35
CA LEU A 116 4.50 -1.69 12.77
C LEU A 116 4.31 -3.19 12.98
N LEU A 117 3.30 -3.81 12.34
CA LEU A 117 3.06 -5.25 12.44
C LEU A 117 4.26 -6.06 11.93
N HIS A 118 4.80 -5.70 10.77
CA HIS A 118 5.96 -6.38 10.21
C HIS A 118 7.23 -6.20 11.05
N ALA A 119 7.39 -5.07 11.73
CA ALA A 119 8.47 -4.90 12.70
C ALA A 119 8.32 -5.88 13.87
N CYS A 120 7.12 -6.02 14.43
CA CYS A 120 6.83 -6.99 15.49
C CYS A 120 7.10 -8.43 15.04
N GLU A 121 6.60 -8.81 13.85
CA GLU A 121 6.81 -10.13 13.24
C GLU A 121 8.29 -10.40 13.01
N LYS A 122 9.04 -9.43 12.49
CA LYS A 122 10.47 -9.58 12.26
C LYS A 122 11.21 -9.84 13.58
N ALA A 123 10.94 -9.08 14.63
CA ALA A 123 11.53 -9.31 15.94
C ALA A 123 11.21 -10.72 16.49
N TYR A 124 9.95 -11.17 16.33
CA TYR A 124 9.55 -12.54 16.67
C TYR A 124 10.35 -13.59 15.88
N TYR A 125 10.48 -13.47 14.56
CA TYR A 125 11.23 -14.46 13.77
C TYR A 125 12.74 -14.44 14.04
N LEU A 126 13.29 -13.28 14.42
CA LEU A 126 14.67 -13.16 14.90
C LEU A 126 14.86 -13.71 16.33
N ARG A 127 13.80 -14.20 16.97
CA ARG A 127 13.78 -14.70 18.36
C ARG A 127 14.16 -13.64 19.40
N ASP A 128 14.07 -12.37 19.03
CA ASP A 128 14.20 -11.27 19.98
C ASP A 128 12.84 -10.99 20.60
N TRP A 129 12.48 -11.80 21.59
CA TRP A 129 11.18 -11.74 22.26
C TRP A 129 10.99 -10.44 23.04
N ASN A 130 12.08 -9.90 23.61
CA ASN A 130 12.02 -8.63 24.33
C ASN A 130 11.70 -7.50 23.36
N LYS A 131 12.40 -7.43 22.21
CA LYS A 131 12.13 -6.42 21.20
C LYS A 131 10.74 -6.56 20.59
N CYS A 132 10.29 -7.79 20.37
CA CYS A 132 8.90 -8.07 19.96
C CYS A 132 7.90 -7.42 20.92
N LEU A 133 8.07 -7.65 22.23
CA LEU A 133 7.17 -7.13 23.25
C LEU A 133 7.23 -5.60 23.37
N GLU A 134 8.42 -5.00 23.29
CA GLU A 134 8.58 -3.53 23.22
C GLU A 134 7.78 -2.93 22.06
N LEU A 135 7.90 -3.52 20.87
CA LEU A 135 7.18 -3.06 19.68
C LEU A 135 5.67 -3.29 19.80
N CYS A 136 5.23 -4.39 20.44
CA CYS A 136 3.82 -4.63 20.72
C CYS A 136 3.24 -3.59 21.68
N ASN A 137 3.98 -3.19 22.71
CA ASN A 137 3.55 -2.16 23.66
C ASN A 137 3.50 -0.78 22.99
N LEU A 138 4.53 -0.42 22.22
CA LEU A 138 4.51 0.80 21.41
C LEU A 138 3.31 0.80 20.45
N GLY A 139 3.02 -0.34 19.82
CA GLY A 139 1.84 -0.47 18.97
C GLY A 139 0.53 -0.25 19.72
N ALA A 140 0.41 -0.76 20.94
CA ALA A 140 -0.75 -0.55 21.79
C ALA A 140 -0.95 0.94 22.11
N GLU A 141 0.14 1.66 22.44
CA GLU A 141 0.12 3.12 22.63
C GLU A 141 -0.29 3.87 21.36
N LEU A 142 0.27 3.51 20.20
CA LEU A 142 -0.03 4.17 18.92
C LEU A 142 -1.47 3.91 18.42
N PHE A 143 -2.07 2.79 18.81
CA PHE A 143 -3.47 2.48 18.55
C PHE A 143 -4.42 3.01 19.62
N ASP A 144 -3.89 3.55 20.73
CA ASP A 144 -4.65 4.01 21.91
C ASP A 144 -5.54 2.89 22.49
N VAL A 145 -4.94 1.72 22.72
CA VAL A 145 -5.63 0.52 23.23
C VAL A 145 -4.85 -0.20 24.32
N GLU A 146 -5.56 -0.70 25.33
CA GLU A 146 -5.02 -1.64 26.30
C GLU A 146 -5.09 -3.07 25.73
N LEU A 147 -3.94 -3.57 25.26
CA LEU A 147 -3.90 -4.78 24.44
C LEU A 147 -4.37 -6.04 25.17
N ASP A 148 -4.07 -6.16 26.46
CA ASP A 148 -4.38 -7.36 27.26
C ASP A 148 -5.86 -7.43 27.68
N GLU A 149 -6.51 -6.27 27.82
CA GLU A 149 -7.94 -6.21 28.19
C GLU A 149 -8.84 -6.35 26.95
N VAL A 150 -8.46 -5.66 25.87
CA VAL A 150 -9.32 -5.51 24.70
C VAL A 150 -9.03 -6.58 23.63
N GLY A 151 -7.81 -7.12 23.60
CA GLY A 151 -7.36 -8.07 22.57
C GLY A 151 -8.19 -9.35 22.48
N ASP A 152 -8.47 -10.00 23.62
CA ASP A 152 -9.27 -11.23 23.66
C ASP A 152 -10.74 -10.98 23.27
N ALA A 153 -11.32 -9.88 23.74
CA ALA A 153 -12.70 -9.50 23.42
C ALA A 153 -12.85 -9.22 21.91
N MET A 154 -11.93 -8.43 21.33
CA MET A 154 -11.91 -8.14 19.89
C MET A 154 -11.69 -9.40 19.05
N LYS A 155 -10.81 -10.30 19.49
CA LYS A 155 -10.58 -11.58 18.81
C LYS A 155 -11.84 -12.44 18.77
N GLN A 156 -12.59 -12.52 19.87
CA GLN A 156 -13.86 -13.24 19.93
C GLN A 156 -14.93 -12.58 19.05
N GLU A 157 -15.06 -11.25 19.09
CA GLU A 157 -16.01 -10.50 18.26
C GLU A 157 -15.73 -10.70 16.76
N LEU A 158 -14.47 -10.62 16.33
CA LEU A 158 -14.06 -10.82 14.94
C LEU A 158 -14.37 -12.25 14.45
N GLN A 159 -14.21 -13.25 15.31
CA GLN A 159 -14.55 -14.64 14.98
C GLN A 159 -16.07 -14.85 14.82
N LEU A 160 -16.88 -14.26 15.70
CA LEU A 160 -18.34 -14.36 15.67
C LEU A 160 -18.97 -13.60 14.48
N THR A 161 -18.35 -12.51 14.06
CA THR A 161 -18.84 -11.64 12.97
C THR A 161 -18.34 -12.04 11.58
N SER A 162 -17.42 -13.01 11.48
CA SER A 162 -16.76 -13.48 10.26
C SER A 162 -17.69 -13.90 9.09
N ARG A 163 -19.01 -14.10 9.32
CA ARG A 163 -20.01 -14.38 8.26
C ARG A 163 -21.04 -13.29 7.98
N ARG A 164 -21.07 -12.16 8.70
CA ARG A 164 -22.05 -11.10 8.45
C ARG A 164 -21.34 -9.77 8.23
N LYS A 165 -21.40 -9.29 6.98
CA LYS A 165 -21.03 -7.91 6.59
C LYS A 165 -21.52 -6.93 7.66
N ARG A 166 -20.59 -6.36 8.44
CA ARG A 166 -20.77 -5.07 9.08
C ARG A 166 -19.43 -4.46 9.46
N LEU A 167 -19.41 -3.14 9.32
CA LEU A 167 -18.36 -2.20 9.68
C LEU A 167 -17.86 -2.46 11.10
N GLY A 168 -16.59 -2.85 11.21
CA GLY A 168 -15.79 -2.78 12.44
C GLY A 168 -14.58 -1.89 12.17
N LYS A 169 -14.13 -1.17 13.20
CA LYS A 169 -13.16 -0.05 13.14
C LYS A 169 -11.96 -0.44 12.26
N LYS A 170 -11.52 0.44 11.36
CA LYS A 170 -10.50 0.19 10.29
C LYS A 170 -9.23 -0.58 10.72
N HIS A 171 -8.94 -0.65 12.01
CA HIS A 171 -7.72 -1.15 12.63
C HIS A 171 -7.96 -2.34 13.57
N GLU A 172 -9.21 -2.81 13.72
CA GLU A 172 -9.56 -3.92 14.62
C GLU A 172 -8.76 -5.18 14.30
N ARG A 173 -8.63 -5.50 13.01
CA ARG A 173 -7.79 -6.62 12.56
C ARG A 173 -6.34 -6.45 13.00
N SER A 174 -5.78 -5.25 12.81
CA SER A 174 -4.39 -4.93 13.17
C SER A 174 -4.15 -5.05 14.68
N VAL A 175 -5.09 -4.60 15.50
CA VAL A 175 -5.01 -4.74 16.97
C VAL A 175 -5.06 -6.21 17.39
N VAL A 176 -5.93 -7.01 16.77
CA VAL A 176 -5.98 -8.46 17.04
C VAL A 176 -4.69 -9.16 16.60
N ASP A 177 -4.12 -8.80 15.44
CA ASP A 177 -2.84 -9.37 14.99
C ASP A 177 -1.69 -8.99 15.95
N LEU A 178 -1.65 -7.75 16.42
CA LEU A 178 -0.67 -7.29 17.41
C LEU A 178 -0.80 -8.08 18.72
N TYR A 179 -2.03 -8.27 19.20
CA TYR A 179 -2.32 -9.09 20.38
C TYR A 179 -1.84 -10.54 20.20
N ASP A 180 -2.17 -11.17 19.07
CA ASP A 180 -1.74 -12.54 18.78
C ASP A 180 -0.21 -12.68 18.75
N ILE A 181 0.51 -11.69 18.22
CA ILE A 181 1.99 -11.68 18.23
C ILE A 181 2.50 -11.56 19.67
N LYS A 182 1.95 -10.64 20.48
CA LYS A 182 2.31 -10.47 21.89
C LYS A 182 2.15 -11.80 22.66
N GLN A 183 1.00 -12.46 22.51
CA GLN A 183 0.73 -13.74 23.18
C GLN A 183 1.73 -14.84 22.77
N ARG A 184 2.09 -14.91 21.48
CA ARG A 184 3.12 -15.85 21.01
C ARG A 184 4.48 -15.55 21.63
N CYS A 185 4.88 -14.28 21.72
CA CYS A 185 6.14 -13.87 22.35
C CYS A 185 6.15 -14.27 23.84
N LEU A 186 5.06 -14.03 24.58
CA LEU A 186 4.92 -14.44 25.99
C LEU A 186 5.01 -15.95 26.17
N SER A 187 4.31 -16.73 25.34
CA SER A 187 4.38 -18.19 25.39
C SER A 187 5.81 -18.71 25.18
N ARG A 188 6.56 -18.14 24.21
CA ARG A 188 7.97 -18.53 23.96
C ARG A 188 8.90 -18.22 25.11
N ILE A 189 8.73 -17.07 25.76
CA ILE A 189 9.52 -16.72 26.95
C ILE A 189 9.22 -17.71 28.10
N ASN A 190 7.96 -18.08 28.27
CA ASN A 190 7.56 -19.01 29.32
C ASN A 190 8.07 -20.43 29.05
N GLU A 191 8.03 -20.90 27.80
CA GLU A 191 8.63 -22.18 27.38
C GLU A 191 10.13 -22.23 27.69
N GLY A 192 10.89 -21.19 27.31
CA GLY A 192 12.33 -21.13 27.59
C GLY A 192 12.67 -21.17 29.09
N LYS A 193 11.87 -20.50 29.93
CA LYS A 193 12.03 -20.56 31.39
C LYS A 193 11.77 -21.95 31.97
N LEU A 194 10.84 -22.72 31.37
CA LEU A 194 10.54 -24.08 31.80
C LEU A 194 11.66 -25.07 31.42
N GLU A 195 12.32 -24.86 30.27
CA GLU A 195 13.48 -25.65 29.86
C GLU A 195 14.71 -25.37 30.75
N GLU A 196 14.96 -24.12 31.14
CA GLU A 196 16.04 -23.78 32.08
C GLU A 196 15.80 -24.32 33.50
N ALA A 197 14.54 -24.43 33.93
CA ALA A 197 14.16 -24.94 35.24
C ALA A 197 14.18 -26.48 35.34
N ASN A 198 14.26 -27.20 34.21
CA ASN A 198 14.42 -28.65 34.14
C ASN A 198 15.66 -28.99 33.30
N PRO A 199 16.89 -28.76 33.81
CA PRO A 199 18.08 -29.26 33.17
C PRO A 199 18.06 -30.78 33.30
N THR A 200 17.58 -31.45 32.27
CA THR A 200 17.65 -32.91 32.18
C THR A 200 19.11 -33.30 32.40
N VAL A 201 19.35 -34.02 33.50
CA VAL A 201 20.65 -34.60 33.85
C VAL A 201 21.07 -35.51 32.68
N ASN A 202 22.10 -35.10 31.95
CA ASN A 202 22.92 -36.01 31.15
C ASN A 202 24.12 -36.43 31.99
#